data_AF-A0A7V3CCQ8-F1
#
_entry.id   AF-A0A7V3CCQ8-F1
#
_cell.length_a   1.000
_cell.length_b   1.000
_cell.length_c   1.000
_cell.angle_alpha   90.00
_cell.angle_beta   90.00
_cell.angle_gamma   90.00
#
_symmetry.space_group_name_H-M   'P 1'
#
loop_
_entity.id
_entity.type
_entity.pdbx_description
1 polymer ?
#
loop_
_entity_poly.entity_id
_entity_poly.type
_entity_poly.pdbx_seq_one_letter_code
_entity_poly.pdbx_strand_id
1 'polypeptide(L)'
;MNRQALRKPLRPSFDFWDRRTPVAAALPEILEGLRRPRKRLSAKYFYDERGSYLFEEICRLPEYYLTRAERSLLERRAREIAALWKEPCAILEYGCGGAEKIGPLLAAARNCRAYVGLDISPEPLLRLLDSLAASYPDVAFTGICADFHSSLEMPLPEPEALRRVAFFPGSSIGNFETEEALALLRRMADTVGEGGGLLIGYDLKKDKRILEAAYNDSRGVTAAFNKNILKRINYECDADFDETCFDHLAFYNETLGRIEMHLVSRVAQTVHLGLAPVEFLAGESIHTENSHKYAPEDFARLAARAGWRTVRRWADADNLFCLHYFETL
;
A
#
# COMPACT_ATOMS: atom_id res chain seq x y z
N MET A 1 -1.97 16.00 -51.39
CA MET A 1 -2.79 16.21 -50.18
C MET A 1 -3.07 14.86 -49.54
N ASN A 2 -2.42 14.63 -48.40
CA ASN A 2 -2.36 13.35 -47.69
C ASN A 2 -3.49 13.34 -46.65
N ARG A 3 -4.54 12.53 -46.84
CA ARG A 3 -5.61 12.35 -45.85
C ARG A 3 -5.26 11.16 -44.96
N GLN A 4 -4.80 11.51 -43.77
CA GLN A 4 -4.95 10.79 -42.50
C GLN A 4 -5.19 9.29 -42.60
N ALA A 5 -4.10 8.53 -42.49
CA ALA A 5 -4.16 7.19 -41.93
C ALA A 5 -4.67 7.31 -40.49
N LEU A 6 -5.92 6.90 -40.27
CA LEU A 6 -6.49 6.66 -38.95
C LEU A 6 -5.62 5.61 -38.25
N ARG A 7 -4.72 6.07 -37.37
CA ARG A 7 -4.03 5.20 -36.42
C ARG A 7 -5.10 4.55 -35.54
N LYS A 8 -5.25 3.22 -35.65
CA LYS A 8 -5.98 2.40 -34.69
C LYS A 8 -5.51 2.73 -33.26
N PRO A 9 -6.38 2.65 -32.23
CA PRO A 9 -5.90 2.69 -30.85
C PRO A 9 -4.94 1.51 -30.65
N LEU A 10 -3.70 1.79 -30.26
CA LEU A 10 -2.77 0.79 -29.74
C LEU A 10 -3.50 0.12 -28.56
N ARG A 11 -3.76 -1.19 -28.65
CA ARG A 11 -4.14 -1.95 -27.45
C ARG A 11 -3.03 -1.72 -26.41
N PRO A 12 -3.35 -1.53 -25.12
CA PRO A 12 -2.31 -1.62 -24.11
C PRO A 12 -1.59 -2.96 -24.28
N SER A 13 -0.26 -2.96 -24.18
CA SER A 13 0.59 -4.16 -24.34
C SER A 13 0.55 -5.08 -23.11
N PHE A 14 -0.50 -4.96 -22.28
CA PHE A 14 -0.65 -5.64 -21.01
C PHE A 14 -2.12 -5.96 -20.73
N ASP A 15 -2.33 -7.01 -19.92
CA ASP A 15 -3.67 -7.40 -19.46
C ASP A 15 -4.07 -6.56 -18.24
N PHE A 16 -5.35 -6.18 -18.13
CA PHE A 16 -5.86 -5.40 -17.00
C PHE A 16 -7.19 -5.95 -16.48
N TRP A 17 -7.26 -6.17 -15.18
CA TRP A 17 -8.40 -6.78 -14.49
C TRP A 17 -8.95 -5.81 -13.44
N ASP A 18 -10.13 -5.24 -13.69
CA ASP A 18 -10.82 -4.42 -12.69
C ASP A 18 -11.73 -5.31 -11.82
N ARG A 19 -11.36 -5.47 -10.55
CA ARG A 19 -12.07 -6.26 -9.54
C ARG A 19 -12.47 -5.39 -8.34
N ARG A 20 -12.55 -4.07 -8.52
CA ARG A 20 -12.96 -3.16 -7.45
C ARG A 20 -14.38 -3.46 -6.98
N THR A 21 -14.56 -3.39 -5.67
CA THR A 21 -15.89 -3.31 -5.06
C THR A 21 -16.24 -1.82 -4.91
N PRO A 22 -17.40 -1.34 -5.42
CA PRO A 22 -17.81 0.05 -5.23
C PRO A 22 -17.91 0.40 -3.73
N VAL A 23 -17.53 1.62 -3.30
CA VAL A 23 -17.62 1.97 -1.86
C VAL A 23 -19.07 2.05 -1.38
N ALA A 24 -20.03 2.34 -2.27
CA ALA A 24 -21.45 2.21 -1.95
C ALA A 24 -21.82 0.80 -1.45
N ALA A 25 -21.19 -0.25 -1.99
CA ALA A 25 -21.36 -1.62 -1.52
C ALA A 25 -20.64 -1.88 -0.17
N ALA A 26 -19.76 -0.96 0.25
CA ALA A 26 -19.05 -0.99 1.52
C ALA A 26 -19.71 -0.13 2.62
N LEU A 27 -20.87 0.49 2.35
CA LEU A 27 -21.65 1.23 3.36
C LEU A 27 -21.89 0.42 4.65
N PRO A 28 -22.23 -0.89 4.62
CA PRO A 28 -22.36 -1.68 5.84
C PRO A 28 -21.09 -1.73 6.69
N GLU A 29 -19.92 -1.88 6.06
CA GLU A 29 -18.61 -1.89 6.73
C GLU A 29 -18.32 -0.53 7.40
N ILE A 30 -18.59 0.56 6.67
CA ILE A 30 -18.40 1.93 7.15
C ILE A 30 -19.33 2.19 8.35
N LEU A 31 -20.61 1.85 8.25
CA LEU A 31 -21.57 2.03 9.34
C LEU A 31 -21.21 1.18 10.56
N GLU A 32 -20.77 -0.06 10.37
CA GLU A 32 -20.29 -0.89 11.47
C GLU A 32 -19.10 -0.22 12.18
N GLY A 33 -18.13 0.28 11.42
CA GLY A 33 -16.97 1.00 11.95
C GLY A 33 -17.34 2.26 12.73
N LEU A 34 -18.29 3.05 12.22
CA LEU A 34 -18.75 4.30 12.84
C LEU A 34 -19.72 4.11 14.01
N ARG A 35 -20.31 2.92 14.18
CA ARG A 35 -21.19 2.59 15.33
C ARG A 35 -20.44 1.97 16.50
N ARG A 36 -19.15 1.69 16.36
CA ARG A 36 -18.32 1.16 17.45
C ARG A 36 -18.14 2.21 18.56
N PRO A 37 -18.01 1.79 19.84
CA PRO A 37 -17.65 2.70 20.93
C PRO A 37 -16.33 3.45 20.69
N ARG A 38 -15.41 2.82 19.94
CA ARG A 38 -14.25 3.47 19.35
C ARG A 38 -14.43 3.44 17.83
N LYS A 39 -14.91 4.56 17.29
CA LYS A 39 -15.23 4.68 15.86
C LYS A 39 -13.96 4.44 15.03
N ARG A 40 -14.10 3.71 13.92
CA ARG A 40 -13.00 3.41 13.00
C ARG A 40 -13.47 3.48 11.55
N LEU A 41 -12.59 3.95 10.68
CA LEU A 41 -12.69 3.78 9.24
C LEU A 41 -11.45 3.03 8.74
N SER A 42 -11.61 2.24 7.67
CA SER A 42 -10.48 1.53 7.07
C SER A 42 -9.63 2.46 6.21
N ALA A 43 -8.30 2.37 6.34
CA ALA A 43 -7.36 3.17 5.57
C ALA A 43 -7.45 2.94 4.05
N LYS A 44 -8.03 1.81 3.59
CA LYS A 44 -8.27 1.55 2.17
C LYS A 44 -9.14 2.64 1.52
N TYR A 45 -9.99 3.32 2.30
CA TYR A 45 -10.84 4.39 1.79
C TYR A 45 -10.08 5.71 1.55
N PHE A 46 -8.81 5.84 1.96
CA PHE A 46 -8.03 7.01 1.55
C PHE A 46 -7.80 7.08 0.04
N TYR A 47 -7.68 5.94 -0.64
CA TYR A 47 -7.10 5.85 -1.98
C TYR A 47 -8.14 5.96 -3.12
N ASP A 48 -8.86 7.08 -3.17
CA ASP A 48 -9.45 7.58 -4.41
C ASP A 48 -8.39 8.38 -5.21
N GLU A 49 -8.76 8.94 -6.36
CA GLU A 49 -7.81 9.73 -7.18
C GLU A 49 -7.16 10.86 -6.37
N ARG A 50 -7.96 11.59 -5.58
CA ARG A 50 -7.49 12.73 -4.78
C ARG A 50 -6.57 12.28 -3.65
N GLY A 51 -6.92 11.23 -2.94
CA GLY A 51 -6.12 10.71 -1.84
C GLY A 51 -4.81 10.10 -2.31
N SER A 52 -4.82 9.40 -3.45
CA SER A 52 -3.59 8.91 -4.08
C SER A 52 -2.65 10.06 -4.49
N TYR A 53 -3.19 11.15 -5.03
CA TYR A 53 -2.39 12.37 -5.27
C TYR A 53 -1.83 12.97 -3.97
N LEU A 54 -2.63 13.05 -2.90
CA LEU A 54 -2.18 13.56 -1.61
C LEU A 54 -1.08 12.67 -1.01
N PHE A 55 -1.18 11.36 -1.16
CA PHE A 55 -0.13 10.43 -0.73
C PHE A 55 1.17 10.58 -1.54
N GLU A 56 1.08 10.82 -2.85
CA GLU A 56 2.26 11.18 -3.66
C GLU A 56 2.93 12.46 -3.15
N GLU A 57 2.15 13.47 -2.74
CA GLU A 57 2.68 14.68 -2.11
C GLU A 57 3.32 14.39 -0.74
N ILE A 58 2.71 13.54 0.08
CA ILE A 58 3.29 13.08 1.36
C ILE A 58 4.66 12.45 1.13
N CYS A 59 4.79 11.59 0.12
CA CYS A 59 6.05 10.93 -0.24
C CYS A 59 7.20 11.91 -0.58
N ARG A 60 6.88 13.18 -0.90
CA ARG A 60 7.86 14.23 -1.24
C ARG A 60 8.19 15.15 -0.06
N LEU A 61 7.45 15.06 1.06
CA LEU A 61 7.66 15.90 2.22
C LEU A 61 9.00 15.62 2.90
N PRO A 62 9.71 16.65 3.42
CA PRO A 62 10.95 16.43 4.14
C PRO A 62 10.76 15.57 5.39
N GLU A 63 9.63 15.72 6.10
CA GLU A 63 9.31 14.95 7.30
C GLU A 63 9.06 13.46 6.99
N TYR A 64 8.48 13.13 5.82
CA TYR A 64 8.16 11.76 5.44
C TYR A 64 9.36 11.04 4.79
N TYR A 65 10.25 10.50 5.62
CA TYR A 65 11.51 9.89 5.17
C TYR A 65 11.36 8.54 4.45
N LEU A 66 10.26 7.81 4.68
CA LEU A 66 10.12 6.38 4.33
C LEU A 66 10.41 6.14 2.85
N THR A 67 9.77 6.91 1.97
CA THR A 67 9.90 6.76 0.52
C THR A 67 11.32 6.98 0.05
N ARG A 68 12.03 7.98 0.60
CA ARG A 68 13.42 8.27 0.24
C ARG A 68 14.36 7.17 0.74
N ALA A 69 14.18 6.71 1.97
CA ALA A 69 15.00 5.65 2.57
C ALA A 69 14.85 4.33 1.79
N GLU A 70 13.61 3.92 1.49
CA GLU A 70 13.31 2.72 0.71
C GLU A 70 13.87 2.80 -0.71
N ARG A 71 13.61 3.89 -1.44
CA ARG A 71 14.11 4.08 -2.80
C ARG A 71 15.64 3.99 -2.84
N SER A 72 16.31 4.67 -1.91
CA SER A 72 17.77 4.67 -1.84
C SER A 72 18.33 3.27 -1.54
N LEU A 73 17.61 2.46 -0.74
CA LEU A 73 17.96 1.06 -0.52
C LEU A 73 17.78 0.20 -1.77
N LEU A 74 16.64 0.32 -2.46
CA LEU A 74 16.36 -0.41 -3.69
C LEU A 74 17.40 -0.10 -4.76
N GLU A 75 17.71 1.18 -5.00
CA GLU A 75 18.75 1.60 -5.95
C GLU A 75 20.13 0.98 -5.63
N ARG A 76 20.54 0.98 -4.36
CA ARG A 76 21.85 0.44 -3.95
C ARG A 76 21.92 -1.08 -3.96
N ARG A 77 20.82 -1.76 -3.62
CA ARG A 77 20.78 -3.21 -3.37
C ARG A 77 20.13 -4.01 -4.48
N ALA A 78 19.57 -3.39 -5.52
CA ALA A 78 18.83 -4.06 -6.58
C ALA A 78 19.57 -5.26 -7.18
N ARG A 79 20.87 -5.15 -7.46
CA ARG A 79 21.68 -6.27 -8.00
C ARG A 79 21.81 -7.43 -7.01
N GLU A 80 22.02 -7.13 -5.73
CA GLU A 80 22.10 -8.16 -4.69
C GLU A 80 20.76 -8.85 -4.45
N ILE A 81 19.67 -8.08 -4.52
CA ILE A 81 18.30 -8.57 -4.40
C ILE A 81 17.96 -9.47 -5.59
N ALA A 82 18.17 -9.00 -6.82
CA ALA A 82 17.88 -9.75 -8.04
C ALA A 82 18.68 -11.06 -8.12
N ALA A 83 19.92 -11.09 -7.61
CA ALA A 83 20.73 -12.30 -7.55
C ALA A 83 20.11 -13.41 -6.67
N LEU A 84 19.22 -13.07 -5.72
CA LEU A 84 18.53 -14.05 -4.87
C LEU A 84 17.32 -14.69 -5.55
N TRP A 85 16.76 -14.05 -6.59
CA TRP A 85 15.49 -14.48 -7.16
C TRP A 85 15.60 -15.77 -7.96
N LYS A 86 16.79 -16.12 -8.45
CA LYS A 86 17.08 -17.25 -9.35
C LYS A 86 16.23 -17.17 -10.63
N GLU A 87 16.82 -17.53 -11.75
CA GLU A 87 16.28 -17.14 -13.06
C GLU A 87 15.73 -18.35 -13.82
N PRO A 88 14.60 -18.22 -14.54
CA PRO A 88 13.73 -17.05 -14.74
C PRO A 88 12.71 -16.81 -13.60
N CYS A 89 12.27 -15.55 -13.42
CA CYS A 89 11.35 -15.16 -12.33
C CYS A 89 10.15 -14.32 -12.78
N ALA A 90 9.14 -14.27 -11.91
CA ALA A 90 7.99 -13.38 -11.99
C ALA A 90 7.88 -12.52 -10.72
N ILE A 91 7.57 -11.23 -10.88
CA ILE A 91 7.36 -10.30 -9.75
C ILE A 91 5.87 -10.05 -9.56
N LEU A 92 5.39 -10.18 -8.34
CA LEU A 92 4.02 -9.89 -7.92
C LEU A 92 4.05 -8.70 -6.96
N GLU A 93 3.76 -7.49 -7.42
CA GLU A 93 3.78 -6.28 -6.59
C GLU A 93 2.42 -6.01 -5.95
N TYR A 94 2.41 -5.92 -4.61
CA TYR A 94 1.22 -5.61 -3.82
C TYR A 94 1.25 -4.14 -3.38
N GLY A 95 0.17 -3.39 -3.65
CA GLY A 95 0.11 -1.96 -3.36
C GLY A 95 1.15 -1.21 -4.20
N CYS A 96 0.89 -1.16 -5.50
CA CYS A 96 1.80 -0.58 -6.48
C CYS A 96 2.05 0.91 -6.16
N GLY A 97 3.32 1.22 -5.93
CA GLY A 97 3.76 2.61 -5.84
C GLY A 97 4.04 3.21 -7.21
N GLY A 98 4.94 4.18 -7.26
CA GLY A 98 5.50 4.64 -8.52
C GLY A 98 6.64 3.75 -9.02
N ALA A 99 7.01 3.96 -10.29
CA ALA A 99 8.07 3.21 -10.97
C ALA A 99 9.44 3.33 -10.29
N GLU A 100 9.65 4.33 -9.43
CA GLU A 100 10.88 4.53 -8.68
C GLU A 100 11.23 3.39 -7.72
N LYS A 101 10.24 2.57 -7.31
CA LYS A 101 10.48 1.44 -6.41
C LYS A 101 10.80 0.16 -7.19
N ILE A 102 9.95 -0.19 -8.15
CA ILE A 102 10.09 -1.43 -8.92
C ILE A 102 11.12 -1.31 -10.04
N GLY A 103 11.31 -0.12 -10.62
CA GLY A 103 12.22 0.12 -11.74
C GLY A 103 13.65 -0.38 -11.50
N PRO A 104 14.31 -0.05 -10.37
CA PRO A 104 15.64 -0.58 -10.06
C PRO A 104 15.70 -2.11 -10.03
N LEU A 105 14.64 -2.77 -9.54
CA LEU A 105 14.57 -4.21 -9.47
C LEU A 105 14.39 -4.84 -10.85
N LEU A 106 13.48 -4.32 -11.68
CA LEU A 106 13.30 -4.78 -13.07
C LEU A 106 14.57 -4.57 -13.91
N ALA A 107 15.27 -3.45 -13.72
CA ALA A 107 16.54 -3.19 -14.39
C ALA A 107 17.66 -4.17 -13.97
N ALA A 108 17.64 -4.64 -12.72
CA ALA A 108 18.60 -5.61 -12.21
C ALA A 108 18.25 -7.07 -12.55
N ALA A 109 16.97 -7.42 -12.51
CA ALA A 109 16.44 -8.76 -12.78
C ALA A 109 16.23 -8.99 -14.28
N ARG A 110 17.33 -9.13 -15.03
CA ARG A 110 17.32 -9.27 -16.50
C ARG A 110 16.51 -10.47 -17.03
N ASN A 111 16.32 -11.49 -16.20
CA ASN A 111 15.51 -12.67 -16.53
C ASN A 111 14.14 -12.68 -15.84
N CYS A 112 13.67 -11.51 -15.40
CA CYS A 112 12.25 -11.30 -15.16
C CYS A 112 11.50 -11.48 -16.49
N ARG A 113 10.43 -12.27 -16.47
CA ARG A 113 9.58 -12.54 -17.64
C ARG A 113 8.13 -12.12 -17.43
N ALA A 114 7.72 -11.90 -16.19
CA ALA A 114 6.38 -11.45 -15.87
C ALA A 114 6.37 -10.49 -14.68
N TYR A 115 5.51 -9.49 -14.75
CA TYR A 115 5.18 -8.56 -13.68
C TYR A 115 3.66 -8.51 -13.51
N VAL A 116 3.20 -8.70 -12.29
CA VAL A 116 1.80 -8.53 -11.91
C VAL A 116 1.71 -7.42 -10.88
N GLY A 117 1.08 -6.31 -11.22
CA GLY A 117 0.84 -5.20 -10.30
C GLY A 117 -0.58 -5.24 -9.74
N LEU A 118 -0.69 -5.24 -8.42
CA LEU A 118 -1.95 -5.20 -7.68
C LEU A 118 -2.09 -3.88 -6.93
N ASP A 119 -3.13 -3.12 -7.20
CA ASP A 119 -3.43 -1.87 -6.50
C ASP A 119 -4.94 -1.61 -6.39
N ILE A 120 -5.36 -0.76 -5.45
CA ILE A 120 -6.78 -0.37 -5.29
C ILE A 120 -7.16 0.82 -6.19
N SER A 121 -6.19 1.65 -6.59
CA SER A 121 -6.39 2.81 -7.45
C SER A 121 -6.04 2.49 -8.91
N PRO A 122 -7.01 2.51 -9.84
CA PRO A 122 -6.75 2.10 -11.23
C PRO A 122 -5.90 3.11 -11.99
N GLU A 123 -6.09 4.42 -11.82
CA GLU A 123 -5.39 5.42 -12.62
C GLU A 123 -3.88 5.43 -12.35
N PRO A 124 -3.38 5.40 -11.09
CA PRO A 124 -1.96 5.22 -10.80
C PRO A 124 -1.40 3.90 -11.36
N LEU A 125 -2.14 2.80 -11.21
CA LEU A 125 -1.72 1.48 -11.70
C LEU A 125 -1.59 1.45 -13.24
N LEU A 126 -2.55 2.02 -13.96
CA LEU A 126 -2.49 2.12 -15.43
C LEU A 126 -1.27 2.93 -15.88
N ARG A 127 -1.03 4.10 -15.26
CA ARG A 127 0.15 4.93 -15.58
C ARG A 127 1.47 4.20 -15.32
N LEU A 128 1.54 3.45 -14.22
CA LEU A 128 2.71 2.63 -13.89
C LEU A 128 2.96 1.57 -14.98
N LEU A 129 1.93 0.80 -15.33
CA LEU A 129 2.02 -0.28 -16.30
C LEU A 129 2.38 0.23 -17.70
N ASP A 130 1.77 1.34 -18.15
CA ASP A 130 2.13 1.98 -19.42
C ASP A 130 3.63 2.36 -19.46
N SER A 131 4.14 2.96 -18.37
CA SER A 131 5.54 3.37 -18.28
C SER A 131 6.50 2.17 -18.25
N LEU A 132 6.15 1.12 -17.50
CA LEU A 132 7.00 -0.07 -17.37
C LEU A 132 6.99 -0.90 -18.65
N ALA A 133 5.83 -1.14 -19.25
CA ALA A 133 5.72 -1.93 -20.48
C ALA A 133 6.48 -1.30 -21.66
N ALA A 134 6.52 0.04 -21.73
CA ALA A 134 7.34 0.75 -22.71
C ALA A 134 8.85 0.57 -22.45
N SER A 135 9.27 0.38 -21.20
CA SER A 135 10.67 0.29 -20.79
C SER A 135 11.23 -1.13 -20.82
N TYR A 136 10.36 -2.15 -20.72
CA TYR A 136 10.74 -3.55 -20.57
C TYR A 136 9.93 -4.45 -21.54
N PRO A 137 10.21 -4.41 -22.85
CA PRO A 137 9.40 -5.11 -23.87
C PRO A 137 9.43 -6.64 -23.76
N ASP A 138 10.41 -7.22 -23.05
CA ASP A 138 10.55 -8.66 -22.84
C ASP A 138 9.84 -9.19 -21.58
N VAL A 139 9.13 -8.32 -20.86
CA VAL A 139 8.36 -8.65 -19.65
C VAL A 139 6.87 -8.61 -19.97
N ALA A 140 6.15 -9.68 -19.66
CA ALA A 140 4.70 -9.69 -19.71
C ALA A 140 4.14 -8.91 -18.50
N PHE A 141 3.27 -7.92 -18.75
CA PHE A 141 2.68 -7.10 -17.70
C PHE A 141 1.20 -7.44 -17.52
N THR A 142 0.77 -7.53 -16.26
CA THR A 142 -0.63 -7.67 -15.86
C THR A 142 -0.95 -6.69 -14.74
N GLY A 143 -2.04 -5.94 -14.88
CA GLY A 143 -2.60 -5.09 -13.83
C GLY A 143 -3.83 -5.71 -13.21
N ILE A 144 -3.94 -5.68 -11.88
CA ILE A 144 -5.13 -6.08 -11.14
C ILE A 144 -5.54 -4.93 -10.23
N CYS A 145 -6.69 -4.33 -10.52
CA CYS A 145 -7.26 -3.29 -9.69
C CYS A 145 -8.20 -3.93 -8.66
N ALA A 146 -7.72 -4.11 -7.42
CA ALA A 146 -8.48 -4.80 -6.37
C ALA A 146 -8.01 -4.45 -4.95
N ASP A 147 -8.86 -4.76 -3.98
CA ASP A 147 -8.52 -4.66 -2.56
C ASP A 147 -7.80 -5.94 -2.08
N PHE A 148 -6.48 -5.86 -1.91
CA PHE A 148 -5.64 -6.95 -1.42
C PHE A 148 -5.76 -7.23 0.10
N HIS A 149 -6.58 -6.46 0.85
CA HIS A 149 -6.95 -6.83 2.21
C HIS A 149 -7.79 -8.13 2.22
N SER A 150 -8.52 -8.38 1.13
CA SER A 150 -9.35 -9.56 0.91
C SER A 150 -8.64 -10.64 0.10
N SER A 151 -9.18 -11.87 0.12
CA SER A 151 -8.72 -12.94 -0.77
C SER A 151 -9.02 -12.61 -2.23
N LEU A 152 -8.02 -12.72 -3.09
CA LEU A 152 -8.13 -12.45 -4.51
C LEU A 152 -7.47 -13.57 -5.30
N GLU A 153 -8.19 -14.12 -6.27
CA GLU A 153 -7.60 -14.98 -7.28
C GLU A 153 -6.75 -14.12 -8.22
N MET A 154 -5.43 -14.26 -8.13
CA MET A 154 -4.50 -13.57 -9.01
C MET A 154 -4.28 -14.40 -10.28
N PRO A 155 -4.43 -13.84 -11.50
CA PRO A 155 -3.92 -14.46 -12.71
C PRO A 155 -2.40 -14.57 -12.62
N LEU A 156 -1.92 -15.75 -12.23
CA LEU A 156 -0.50 -16.03 -12.13
C LEU A 156 0.10 -16.28 -13.52
N PRO A 157 1.32 -15.80 -13.79
CA PRO A 157 1.95 -16.01 -15.08
C PRO A 157 2.27 -17.50 -15.32
N GLU A 158 1.98 -17.97 -16.53
CA GLU A 158 2.48 -19.25 -17.05
C GLU A 158 3.81 -19.03 -17.78
N PRO A 159 4.80 -19.96 -17.73
CA PRO A 159 4.74 -21.33 -17.22
C PRO A 159 5.12 -21.50 -15.73
N GLU A 160 4.75 -22.65 -15.16
CA GLU A 160 5.08 -23.14 -13.80
C GLU A 160 6.58 -23.06 -13.44
N ALA A 161 7.46 -22.89 -14.42
CA ALA A 161 8.91 -22.79 -14.24
C ALA A 161 9.39 -21.41 -13.72
N LEU A 162 8.52 -20.38 -13.67
CA LEU A 162 8.91 -19.08 -13.13
C LEU A 162 8.90 -19.12 -11.61
N ARG A 163 10.05 -18.82 -10.99
CA ARG A 163 10.08 -18.54 -9.56
C ARG A 163 9.32 -17.24 -9.28
N ARG A 164 8.28 -17.32 -8.45
CA ARG A 164 7.45 -16.17 -8.10
C ARG A 164 8.05 -15.43 -6.91
N VAL A 165 8.10 -14.11 -7.00
CA VAL A 165 8.56 -13.24 -5.94
C VAL A 165 7.50 -12.20 -5.65
N ALA A 166 6.91 -12.27 -4.47
CA ALA A 166 6.08 -11.19 -3.94
C ALA A 166 6.97 -10.00 -3.60
N PHE A 167 6.58 -8.81 -4.05
CA PHE A 167 7.18 -7.55 -3.69
C PHE A 167 6.15 -6.69 -2.96
N PHE A 168 6.41 -6.34 -1.71
CA PHE A 168 5.51 -5.51 -0.92
C PHE A 168 6.26 -4.31 -0.30
N PRO A 169 6.38 -3.20 -1.04
CA PRO A 169 7.13 -2.03 -0.59
C PRO A 169 6.32 -1.10 0.33
N GLY A 170 6.96 -0.02 0.77
CA GLY A 170 6.32 1.16 1.34
C GLY A 170 5.97 1.08 2.81
N SER A 171 6.28 -0.03 3.49
CA SER A 171 5.79 -0.30 4.83
C SER A 171 4.27 -0.40 4.93
N SER A 172 3.58 -0.66 3.82
CA SER A 172 2.12 -0.82 3.77
C SER A 172 1.63 -2.00 4.62
N ILE A 173 2.49 -3.00 4.87
CA ILE A 173 2.21 -4.08 5.85
C ILE A 173 1.94 -3.53 7.26
N GLY A 174 2.48 -2.36 7.59
CA GLY A 174 2.26 -1.68 8.87
C GLY A 174 0.83 -1.18 9.06
N ASN A 175 0.02 -1.12 7.99
CA ASN A 175 -1.36 -0.65 8.06
C ASN A 175 -2.33 -1.70 8.62
N PHE A 176 -1.85 -2.93 8.77
CA PHE A 176 -2.61 -4.08 9.22
C PHE A 176 -2.38 -4.33 10.71
N GLU A 177 -3.43 -4.73 11.41
CA GLU A 177 -3.25 -5.33 12.74
C GLU A 177 -2.42 -6.62 12.64
N THR A 178 -1.79 -7.04 13.74
CA THR A 178 -0.81 -8.15 13.73
C THR A 178 -1.35 -9.44 13.09
N GLU A 179 -2.60 -9.81 13.39
CA GLU A 179 -3.23 -11.02 12.83
C GLU A 179 -3.68 -10.83 11.37
N GLU A 180 -4.04 -9.62 10.96
CA GLU A 180 -4.34 -9.29 9.57
C GLU A 180 -3.06 -9.34 8.71
N ALA A 181 -1.94 -8.79 9.22
CA ALA A 181 -0.62 -8.86 8.61
C ALA A 181 -0.15 -10.32 8.46
N LEU A 182 -0.34 -11.14 9.50
CA LEU A 182 -0.05 -12.57 9.45
C LEU A 182 -0.87 -13.28 8.36
N ALA A 183 -2.17 -13.00 8.28
CA ALA A 183 -3.04 -13.59 7.27
C ALA A 183 -2.63 -13.17 5.85
N LEU A 184 -2.24 -11.90 5.65
CA LEU A 184 -1.73 -11.42 4.36
C LEU A 184 -0.41 -12.12 3.98
N LEU A 185 0.53 -12.24 4.91
CA LEU A 185 1.79 -12.93 4.69
C LEU A 185 1.59 -14.42 4.33
N ARG A 186 0.60 -15.10 4.93
CA ARG A 186 0.24 -16.47 4.56
C ARG A 186 -0.30 -16.55 3.13
N ARG A 187 -1.23 -15.66 2.77
CA ARG A 187 -1.76 -15.60 1.39
C ARG A 187 -0.65 -15.34 0.37
N MET A 188 0.31 -14.47 0.68
CA MET A 188 1.47 -14.24 -0.18
C MET A 188 2.31 -15.51 -0.33
N ALA A 189 2.50 -16.29 0.74
CA ALA A 189 3.23 -17.56 0.70
C ALA A 189 2.52 -18.57 -0.22
N ASP A 190 1.20 -18.71 -0.06
CA ASP A 190 0.36 -19.56 -0.92
C ASP A 190 0.43 -19.13 -2.38
N THR A 191 0.43 -17.81 -2.64
CA THR A 191 0.48 -17.24 -3.99
C THR A 191 1.81 -17.51 -4.68
N VAL A 192 2.94 -17.36 -3.98
CA VAL A 192 4.25 -17.59 -4.58
C VAL A 192 4.60 -19.08 -4.70
N GLY A 193 4.01 -19.92 -3.85
CA GLY A 193 4.25 -21.36 -3.82
C GLY A 193 5.59 -21.77 -3.21
N GLU A 194 5.90 -23.07 -3.27
CA GLU A 194 7.15 -23.66 -2.75
C GLU A 194 8.39 -23.06 -3.44
N GLY A 195 9.41 -22.72 -2.65
CA GLY A 195 10.62 -22.07 -3.15
C GLY A 195 10.41 -20.65 -3.71
N GLY A 196 9.23 -20.05 -3.52
CA GLY A 196 8.92 -18.66 -3.85
C GLY A 196 9.58 -17.67 -2.90
N GLY A 197 9.65 -16.40 -3.31
CA GLY A 197 10.30 -15.33 -2.55
C GLY A 197 9.33 -14.25 -2.07
N LEU A 198 9.70 -13.55 -1.01
CA LEU A 198 9.08 -12.30 -0.58
C LEU A 198 10.15 -11.26 -0.34
N LEU A 199 10.12 -10.16 -1.10
CA LEU A 199 10.83 -8.93 -0.77
C LEU A 199 9.85 -7.94 -0.18
N ILE A 200 10.05 -7.57 1.09
CA ILE A 200 9.13 -6.68 1.80
C ILE A 200 9.88 -5.52 2.46
N GLY A 201 9.33 -4.33 2.30
CA GLY A 201 9.81 -3.11 2.94
C GLY A 201 8.97 -2.76 4.16
N TYR A 202 9.61 -2.46 5.29
CA TYR A 202 8.93 -2.00 6.49
C TYR A 202 9.74 -0.95 7.26
N ASP A 203 9.00 -0.05 7.90
CA ASP A 203 9.53 1.04 8.68
C ASP A 203 9.94 0.57 10.09
N LEU A 204 11.11 1.02 10.54
CA LEU A 204 11.73 0.55 11.78
C LEU A 204 11.21 1.31 13.01
N LYS A 205 11.23 0.67 14.18
CA LYS A 205 11.04 1.39 15.46
C LYS A 205 12.22 2.37 15.65
N LYS A 206 11.93 3.63 16.01
CA LYS A 206 12.92 4.71 16.17
C LYS A 206 12.37 5.84 17.03
N ASP A 207 13.13 6.93 17.16
CA ASP A 207 12.73 8.11 17.94
C ASP A 207 11.32 8.58 17.57
N LYS A 208 10.48 8.71 18.59
CA LYS A 208 9.07 9.10 18.48
C LYS A 208 8.88 10.42 17.72
N ARG A 209 9.77 11.39 17.87
CA ARG A 209 9.65 12.70 17.21
C ARG A 209 9.79 12.58 15.69
N ILE A 210 10.67 11.68 15.23
CA ILE A 210 10.85 11.41 13.79
C ILE A 210 9.58 10.75 13.25
N LEU A 211 9.04 9.77 13.99
CA LEU A 211 7.81 9.07 13.61
C LEU A 211 6.62 10.02 13.58
N GLU A 212 6.40 10.83 14.61
CA GLU A 212 5.26 11.76 14.66
C GLU A 212 5.37 12.88 13.64
N ALA A 213 6.57 13.39 13.36
CA ALA A 213 6.77 14.42 12.33
C ALA A 213 6.39 13.91 10.93
N ALA A 214 6.70 12.65 10.61
CA ALA A 214 6.35 12.06 9.32
C ALA A 214 4.83 12.03 9.06
N TYR A 215 4.00 12.01 10.12
CA TYR A 215 2.54 11.97 10.00
C TYR A 215 1.85 13.28 10.44
N ASN A 216 2.62 14.27 10.90
CA ASN A 216 2.14 15.61 11.27
C ASN A 216 2.99 16.67 10.56
N ASP A 217 3.06 16.58 9.23
CA ASP A 217 3.90 17.49 8.45
C ASP A 217 3.46 18.95 8.60
N SER A 218 4.45 19.85 8.57
CA SER A 218 4.24 21.28 8.77
C SER A 218 3.39 21.95 7.69
N ARG A 219 3.25 21.31 6.52
CA ARG A 219 2.44 21.79 5.38
C ARG A 219 0.97 21.34 5.46
N GLY A 220 0.61 20.48 6.41
CA GLY A 220 -0.76 19.98 6.60
C GLY A 220 -1.24 19.04 5.49
N VAL A 221 -0.34 18.45 4.71
CA VAL A 221 -0.72 17.55 3.61
C VAL A 221 -1.27 16.23 4.15
N THR A 222 -0.67 15.67 5.21
CA THR A 222 -1.16 14.45 5.87
C THR A 222 -2.50 14.67 6.54
N ALA A 223 -2.74 15.86 7.10
CA ALA A 223 -4.04 16.23 7.62
C ALA A 223 -5.11 16.29 6.52
N ALA A 224 -4.78 16.86 5.35
CA ALA A 224 -5.67 16.88 4.19
C ALA A 224 -5.93 15.46 3.64
N PHE A 225 -4.90 14.60 3.61
CA PHE A 225 -5.01 13.18 3.24
C PHE A 225 -5.95 12.43 4.19
N ASN A 226 -5.77 12.60 5.51
CA ASN A 226 -6.62 11.95 6.49
C ASN A 226 -8.09 12.40 6.35
N LYS A 227 -8.34 13.71 6.21
CA LYS A 227 -9.69 14.24 6.01
C LYS A 227 -10.35 13.82 4.69
N ASN A 228 -9.56 13.47 3.67
CA ASN A 228 -10.08 13.06 2.37
C ASN A 228 -11.02 11.85 2.46
N ILE A 229 -10.82 10.97 3.45
CA ILE A 229 -11.70 9.83 3.69
C ILE A 229 -13.17 10.27 3.88
N LEU A 230 -13.40 11.42 4.54
CA LEU A 230 -14.74 11.96 4.77
C LEU A 230 -15.37 12.44 3.46
N LYS A 231 -14.59 13.13 2.61
CA LYS A 231 -15.05 13.56 1.28
C LYS A 231 -15.47 12.40 0.41
N ARG A 232 -14.66 11.34 0.40
CA ARG A 232 -14.95 10.14 -0.36
C ARG A 232 -16.23 9.46 0.12
N ILE A 233 -16.40 9.33 1.44
CA ILE A 233 -17.61 8.76 2.03
C ILE A 233 -18.84 9.63 1.71
N ASN A 234 -18.73 10.97 1.77
CA ASN A 234 -19.81 11.86 1.35
C ASN A 234 -20.24 11.60 -0.09
N TYR A 235 -19.27 11.50 -1.00
CA TYR A 235 -19.53 11.29 -2.43
C TYR A 235 -20.09 9.88 -2.73
N GLU A 236 -19.50 8.83 -2.18
CA GLU A 236 -19.84 7.45 -2.55
C GLU A 236 -20.96 6.82 -1.69
N CYS A 237 -21.27 7.39 -0.53
CA CYS A 237 -22.26 6.84 0.42
C CYS A 237 -23.40 7.80 0.76
N ASP A 238 -23.54 8.93 0.03
CA ASP A 238 -24.56 9.95 0.29
C ASP A 238 -24.52 10.43 1.75
N ALA A 239 -23.33 10.81 2.19
CA ALA A 239 -23.09 11.27 3.56
C ALA A 239 -22.86 12.78 3.64
N ASP A 240 -23.03 13.35 4.83
CA ASP A 240 -23.00 14.80 5.07
C ASP A 240 -21.89 15.25 6.05
N PHE A 241 -20.75 14.56 6.10
CA PHE A 241 -19.61 14.98 6.93
C PHE A 241 -19.16 16.39 6.56
N ASP A 242 -19.07 17.29 7.55
CA ASP A 242 -18.33 18.54 7.44
C ASP A 242 -16.89 18.33 7.94
N GLU A 243 -15.93 18.20 7.02
CA GLU A 243 -14.51 17.98 7.34
C GLU A 243 -13.86 19.12 8.14
N THR A 244 -14.46 20.31 8.16
CA THR A 244 -13.98 21.45 8.94
C THR A 244 -14.29 21.27 10.43
N CYS A 245 -15.28 20.43 10.75
CA CYS A 245 -15.62 20.04 12.11
C CYS A 245 -14.74 18.91 12.68
N PHE A 246 -13.75 18.40 11.93
CA PHE A 246 -12.82 17.36 12.40
C PHE A 246 -11.39 17.87 12.37
N ASP A 247 -10.63 17.64 13.44
CA ASP A 247 -9.19 17.91 13.48
C ASP A 247 -8.39 16.64 13.21
N HIS A 248 -7.25 16.78 12.53
CA HIS A 248 -6.30 15.69 12.35
C HIS A 248 -5.49 15.49 13.63
N LEU A 249 -5.33 14.23 14.04
CA LEU A 249 -4.45 13.83 15.12
C LEU A 249 -3.63 12.61 14.69
N ALA A 250 -2.30 12.70 14.77
CA ALA A 250 -1.42 11.53 14.64
C ALA A 250 -0.44 11.47 15.82
N PHE A 251 -0.28 10.30 16.42
CA PHE A 251 0.65 10.10 17.53
C PHE A 251 1.27 8.71 17.51
N TYR A 252 2.47 8.57 18.08
CA TYR A 252 3.12 7.28 18.25
C TYR A 252 2.67 6.61 19.54
N ASN A 253 1.97 5.49 19.41
CA ASN A 253 1.62 4.60 20.49
C ASN A 253 2.80 3.66 20.76
N GLU A 254 3.66 4.01 21.71
CA GLU A 254 4.88 3.26 22.04
C GLU A 254 4.59 1.83 22.51
N THR A 255 3.50 1.64 23.26
CA THR A 255 3.07 0.32 23.76
C THR A 255 2.75 -0.64 22.62
N LEU A 256 2.05 -0.15 21.59
CA LEU A 256 1.68 -0.96 20.42
C LEU A 256 2.70 -0.87 19.28
N GLY A 257 3.71 0.02 19.41
CA GLY A 257 4.76 0.22 18.42
C GLY A 257 4.25 0.73 17.08
N ARG A 258 3.24 1.62 17.06
CA ARG A 258 2.60 2.12 15.82
C ARG A 258 2.27 3.60 15.88
N ILE A 259 2.27 4.24 14.73
CA ILE A 259 1.54 5.50 14.57
C ILE A 259 0.05 5.18 14.49
N GLU A 260 -0.77 5.98 15.15
CA GLU A 260 -2.22 5.99 14.92
C GLU A 260 -2.61 7.34 14.35
N MET A 261 -3.45 7.31 13.30
CA MET A 261 -4.08 8.49 12.74
C MET A 261 -5.56 8.49 13.12
N HIS A 262 -6.04 9.67 13.50
CA HIS A 262 -7.40 9.91 13.94
C HIS A 262 -7.96 11.20 13.35
N LEU A 263 -9.29 11.25 13.25
CA LEU A 263 -10.07 12.47 13.02
C LEU A 263 -10.91 12.75 14.26
N VAL A 264 -10.69 13.90 14.90
CA VAL A 264 -11.31 14.26 16.17
C VAL A 264 -12.41 15.28 15.94
N SER A 265 -13.64 14.96 16.32
CA SER A 265 -14.78 15.87 16.21
C SER A 265 -14.57 17.08 17.13
N ARG A 266 -14.66 18.29 16.59
CA ARG A 266 -14.51 19.55 17.34
C ARG A 266 -15.77 19.92 18.13
N VAL A 267 -16.91 19.42 17.67
CA VAL A 267 -18.25 19.74 18.18
C VAL A 267 -19.05 18.46 18.41
N ALA A 268 -20.11 18.57 19.20
CA ALA A 268 -21.13 17.52 19.17
C ALA A 268 -21.94 17.68 17.87
N GLN A 269 -22.07 16.62 17.08
CA GLN A 269 -22.71 16.65 15.78
C GLN A 269 -23.30 15.29 15.42
N THR A 270 -24.26 15.29 14.50
CA THR A 270 -24.80 14.08 13.91
C THR A 270 -24.51 14.11 12.41
N VAL A 271 -23.90 13.05 11.92
CA VAL A 271 -23.64 12.83 10.50
C VAL A 271 -24.60 11.76 10.01
N HIS A 272 -25.22 11.97 8.86
CA HIS A 272 -26.06 11.01 8.18
C HIS A 272 -25.26 10.33 7.08
N LEU A 273 -25.32 9.01 7.03
CA LEU A 273 -24.87 8.21 5.90
C LEU A 273 -26.13 7.65 5.22
N GLY A 274 -26.63 8.33 4.20
CA GLY A 274 -27.99 8.16 3.71
C GLY A 274 -29.01 8.42 4.82
N LEU A 275 -29.79 7.40 5.19
CA LEU A 275 -30.79 7.50 6.27
C LEU A 275 -30.27 7.11 7.66
N ALA A 276 -29.00 6.71 7.77
CA ALA A 276 -28.44 6.22 9.03
C ALA A 276 -27.71 7.34 9.79
N PRO A 277 -28.21 7.80 10.96
CA PRO A 277 -27.51 8.78 11.76
C PRO A 277 -26.35 8.14 12.54
N VAL A 278 -25.26 8.90 12.68
CA VAL A 278 -24.10 8.60 13.51
C VAL A 278 -23.81 9.83 14.35
N GLU A 279 -23.91 9.69 15.66
CA GLU A 279 -23.65 10.77 16.62
C GLU A 279 -22.16 10.81 16.98
N PHE A 280 -21.66 12.04 17.12
CA PHE A 280 -20.32 12.36 17.59
C PHE A 280 -20.42 13.31 18.78
N LEU A 281 -19.71 13.00 19.86
CA LEU A 281 -19.45 13.98 20.92
C LEU A 281 -18.29 14.91 20.54
N ALA A 282 -18.24 16.11 21.12
CA ALA A 282 -17.05 16.95 21.03
C ALA A 282 -15.85 16.22 21.66
N GLY A 283 -14.73 16.18 20.95
CA GLY A 283 -13.52 15.43 21.30
C GLY A 283 -13.56 13.95 20.93
N GLU A 284 -14.64 13.43 20.37
CA GLU A 284 -14.72 12.03 19.96
C GLU A 284 -13.90 11.78 18.68
N SER A 285 -13.09 10.73 18.69
CA SER A 285 -12.19 10.39 17.59
C SER A 285 -12.69 9.24 16.72
N ILE A 286 -12.45 9.34 15.41
CA ILE A 286 -12.48 8.23 14.45
C ILE A 286 -11.05 7.79 14.21
N HIS A 287 -10.71 6.54 14.53
CA HIS A 287 -9.44 5.94 14.12
C HIS A 287 -9.44 5.66 12.61
N THR A 288 -8.44 6.15 11.87
CA THR A 288 -8.43 6.05 10.41
C THR A 288 -7.27 5.24 9.85
N GLU A 289 -6.13 5.15 10.56
CA GLU A 289 -4.97 4.38 10.11
C GLU A 289 -4.10 3.92 11.26
N ASN A 290 -3.58 2.69 11.16
CA ASN A 290 -2.41 2.26 11.89
C ASN A 290 -1.19 2.37 10.97
N SER A 291 0.00 2.65 11.51
CA SER A 291 1.25 2.34 10.83
C SER A 291 2.23 1.73 11.82
N HIS A 292 2.21 0.41 11.91
CA HIS A 292 3.10 -0.39 12.75
C HIS A 292 4.55 -0.24 12.30
N LYS A 293 5.42 -0.07 13.30
CA LYS A 293 6.87 0.03 13.15
C LYS A 293 7.48 -1.22 13.75
N TYR A 294 8.40 -1.84 13.04
CA TYR A 294 8.90 -3.15 13.42
C TYR A 294 10.35 -3.09 13.90
N ALA A 295 10.65 -3.86 14.95
CA ALA A 295 12.02 -4.36 15.08
C ALA A 295 12.17 -5.52 14.08
N PRO A 296 13.29 -5.64 13.37
CA PRO A 296 13.41 -6.68 12.35
C PRO A 296 13.25 -8.11 12.89
N GLU A 297 13.66 -8.35 14.13
CA GLU A 297 13.56 -9.65 14.79
C GLU A 297 12.09 -9.97 15.13
N ASP A 298 11.29 -8.96 15.48
CA ASP A 298 9.83 -9.09 15.63
C ASP A 298 9.19 -9.47 14.28
N PHE A 299 9.59 -8.77 13.22
CA PHE A 299 9.05 -9.01 11.87
C PHE A 299 9.44 -10.39 11.34
N ALA A 300 10.69 -10.84 11.57
CA ALA A 300 11.14 -12.18 11.20
C ALA A 300 10.31 -13.27 11.90
N ARG A 301 9.95 -13.09 13.17
CA ARG A 301 9.06 -14.02 13.88
C ARG A 301 7.64 -14.02 13.31
N LEU A 302 7.10 -12.87 12.95
CA LEU A 302 5.80 -12.75 12.29
C LEU A 302 5.81 -13.49 10.94
N ALA A 303 6.83 -13.26 10.11
CA ALA A 303 7.01 -13.93 8.83
C ALA A 303 7.17 -15.45 8.99
N ALA A 304 7.94 -15.91 9.98
CA ALA A 304 8.10 -17.34 10.26
C ALA A 304 6.76 -18.03 10.61
N ARG A 305 5.88 -17.38 11.38
CA ARG A 305 4.52 -17.87 11.67
C ARG A 305 3.63 -17.97 10.42
N ALA A 306 4.00 -17.28 9.35
CA ALA A 306 3.35 -17.33 8.04
C ALA A 306 4.02 -18.29 7.05
N GLY A 307 5.03 -19.05 7.46
CA GLY A 307 5.72 -20.03 6.60
C GLY A 307 6.95 -19.48 5.85
N TRP A 308 7.42 -18.29 6.22
CA TRP A 308 8.57 -17.66 5.59
C TRP A 308 9.87 -17.88 6.36
N ARG A 309 10.92 -18.31 5.67
CA ARG A 309 12.27 -18.38 6.19
C ARG A 309 13.06 -17.13 5.81
N THR A 310 13.70 -16.51 6.80
CA THR A 310 14.62 -15.38 6.57
C THR A 310 15.80 -15.81 5.71
N VAL A 311 16.11 -15.02 4.67
CA VAL A 311 17.28 -15.20 3.82
C VAL A 311 18.25 -14.04 3.97
N ARG A 312 17.77 -12.80 3.79
CA ARG A 312 18.65 -11.62 3.83
C ARG A 312 17.90 -10.35 4.20
N ARG A 313 18.60 -9.45 4.88
CA ARG A 313 18.07 -8.15 5.31
C ARG A 313 19.01 -7.03 4.90
N TRP A 314 18.46 -5.89 4.50
CA TRP A 314 19.19 -4.64 4.28
C TRP A 314 18.47 -3.50 5.01
N ALA A 315 19.23 -2.66 5.70
CA ALA A 315 18.76 -1.42 6.28
C ALA A 315 19.52 -0.24 5.66
N ASP A 316 18.90 0.94 5.64
CA ASP A 316 19.57 2.16 5.22
C ASP A 316 20.59 2.60 6.28
N ALA A 317 21.46 3.56 5.91
CA ALA A 317 22.58 3.97 6.76
C ALA A 317 22.12 4.50 8.13
N ASP A 318 20.92 5.08 8.19
CA ASP A 318 20.37 5.68 9.40
C ASP A 318 19.45 4.72 10.16
N ASN A 319 19.34 3.46 9.72
CA ASN A 319 18.44 2.43 10.27
C ASN A 319 17.00 2.93 10.39
N LEU A 320 16.52 3.65 9.36
CA LEU A 320 15.16 4.15 9.31
C LEU A 320 14.18 3.14 8.72
N PHE A 321 14.61 2.41 7.71
CA PHE A 321 13.80 1.52 6.89
C PHE A 321 14.55 0.22 6.61
N CYS A 322 13.78 -0.86 6.47
CA CYS A 322 14.34 -2.18 6.22
C CYS A 322 13.69 -2.82 4.99
N LEU A 323 14.54 -3.36 4.11
CA LEU A 323 14.15 -4.37 3.13
C LEU A 323 14.52 -5.75 3.67
N HIS A 324 13.60 -6.69 3.60
CA HIS A 324 13.82 -8.05 4.07
C HIS A 324 13.37 -9.03 3.00
N TYR A 325 14.28 -9.93 2.62
CA TYR A 325 14.01 -11.03 1.71
C TYR A 325 13.82 -12.35 2.47
N PHE A 326 12.72 -13.01 2.15
CA PHE A 326 12.34 -14.32 2.66
C PHE A 326 12.10 -15.30 1.52
N GLU A 327 12.13 -16.59 1.86
CA GLU A 327 11.72 -17.69 0.99
C GLU A 327 10.68 -18.55 1.70
N THR A 328 9.73 -19.11 0.96
CA THR A 328 8.89 -20.19 1.47
C THR A 328 9.74 -21.44 1.72
N LEU A 329 9.31 -22.24 2.69
CA LEU A 329 9.95 -23.52 3.03
C LEU A 329 9.79 -24.55 1.92
#